data_AF-A0A851G554-F1
#
_entry.id   AF-A0A851G554-F1
#
_cell.length_a   1.000
_cell.length_b   1.000
_cell.length_c   1.000
_cell.angle_alpha   90.00
_cell.angle_beta   90.00
_cell.angle_gamma   90.00
#
_symmetry.space_group_name_H-M   'P 1'
#
loop_
_entity.id
_entity.type
_entity.pdbx_description
1 polymer ?
#
loop_
_entity_poly.entity_id
_entity_poly.type
_entity_poly.pdbx_seq_one_letter_code
_entity_poly.pdbx_strand_id
1 'polypeptide(L)' 'MSISPDILQPLQGITVLRTDHGNVIARDDRDNQEFVLAECSSPAIASCILAIVKTMTGEQDGHR' A
#
# COMPACT_ATOMS: atom_id res chain seq x y z
N MET A 1 -2.77 -20.12 0.12
CA MET A 1 -2.80 -19.63 1.51
C MET A 1 -3.70 -18.40 1.50
N SER A 2 -4.86 -18.44 2.15
CA SER A 2 -5.76 -17.27 2.24
C SER A 2 -5.44 -16.51 3.51
N ILE A 3 -5.17 -15.20 3.39
CA ILE A 3 -5.03 -14.32 4.55
C ILE A 3 -6.43 -14.03 5.07
N SER A 4 -6.66 -14.16 6.39
CA SER A 4 -7.97 -13.82 6.97
C SER A 4 -8.25 -12.33 6.76
N PRO A 5 -9.46 -11.94 6.33
CA PRO A 5 -9.80 -10.53 6.14
C PRO A 5 -9.65 -9.69 7.42
N ASP A 6 -9.81 -10.29 8.60
CA ASP A 6 -9.61 -9.63 9.89
C ASP A 6 -8.16 -9.13 10.09
N ILE A 7 -7.18 -9.83 9.52
CA ILE A 7 -5.76 -9.44 9.58
C ILE A 7 -5.51 -8.19 8.73
N LEU A 8 -6.35 -7.94 7.72
CA LEU A 8 -6.23 -6.79 6.82
C LEU A 8 -7.06 -5.58 7.30
N GLN A 9 -7.93 -5.72 8.31
CA GLN A 9 -8.71 -4.61 8.86
C GLN A 9 -7.86 -3.38 9.27
N PRO A 10 -6.67 -3.52 9.89
CA PRO A 10 -5.84 -2.36 10.23
C PRO A 10 -5.40 -1.55 9.02
N LEU A 11 -5.34 -2.18 7.85
CA LEU A 11 -5.01 -1.58 6.55
C LEU A 11 -6.24 -0.93 5.87
N GLN A 12 -7.40 -0.88 6.53
CA GLN A 12 -8.51 -0.05 6.03
C GLN A 12 -8.26 1.41 6.41
N GLY A 13 -8.37 2.31 5.43
CA GLY A 13 -8.11 3.75 5.64
C GLY A 13 -6.63 4.13 5.59
N ILE A 14 -5.79 3.28 5.00
CA ILE A 14 -4.43 3.67 4.62
C ILE A 14 -4.40 3.98 3.12
N THR A 15 -3.71 5.05 2.77
CA THR A 15 -3.42 5.43 1.39
C THR A 15 -2.05 4.89 1.00
N VAL A 16 -1.93 4.16 -0.12
CA VAL A 16 -0.68 3.55 -0.55
C VAL A 16 -0.03 4.37 -1.67
N LEU A 17 1.23 4.75 -1.49
CA LEU A 17 1.95 5.66 -2.37
C LEU A 17 3.30 5.07 -2.81
N ARG A 18 3.80 5.55 -3.94
CA ARG A 18 5.17 5.30 -4.40
C ARG A 18 5.98 6.59 -4.32
N THR A 19 7.14 6.53 -3.70
CA THR A 19 8.04 7.69 -3.60
C THR A 19 8.95 7.79 -4.82
N ASP A 20 9.53 8.97 -5.02
CA ASP A 20 10.50 9.22 -6.11
C ASP A 20 11.74 8.32 -6.01
N HIS A 21 12.09 7.89 -4.79
CA HIS A 21 13.20 6.97 -4.52
C HIS A 21 12.85 5.50 -4.79
N GLY A 22 11.61 5.20 -5.18
CA GLY A 22 11.15 3.86 -5.56
C GLY A 22 10.49 3.06 -4.44
N ASN A 23 10.49 3.57 -3.21
CA ASN A 23 9.87 2.88 -2.08
C ASN A 23 8.35 2.88 -2.21
N VAL A 24 7.73 1.83 -1.68
CA VAL A 24 6.29 1.77 -1.45
C VAL A 24 6.05 2.14 0.01
N ILE A 25 5.32 3.23 0.21
CA ILE A 25 4.93 3.71 1.54
C ILE A 25 3.41 3.60 1.68
N ALA A 26 2.95 3.58 2.91
CA ALA A 26 1.56 3.83 3.21
C ALA A 26 1.44 4.95 4.23
N ARG A 27 0.34 5.69 4.11
CA ARG A 27 -0.04 6.77 5.01
C ARG A 27 -1.35 6.38 5.67
N ASP A 28 -1.38 6.39 6.99
CA ASP A 28 -2.62 6.26 7.74
C ASP A 28 -3.30 7.63 7.83
N ASP A 29 -4.48 7.75 7.25
CA ASP A 29 -5.22 9.03 7.20
C ASP A 29 -5.84 9.40 8.56
N ARG A 30 -5.89 8.45 9.52
CA ARG A 30 -6.47 8.67 10.85
C ARG A 30 -5.56 9.48 11.76
N ASP A 31 -4.26 9.28 11.66
CA ASP A 31 -3.24 9.91 12.51
C ASP A 31 -2.10 10.58 11.73
N ASN A 32 -2.18 10.56 10.39
CA ASN A 32 -1.20 11.14 9.49
C ASN A 32 0.21 10.50 9.61
N GLN A 33 0.27 9.24 10.05
CA GLN A 33 1.52 8.49 10.15
C GLN A 33 1.90 7.85 8.81
N GLU A 34 3.17 7.98 8.41
CA GLU A 34 3.73 7.31 7.24
C GLU A 34 4.60 6.11 7.67
N PHE A 35 4.49 5.01 6.94
CA PHE A 35 5.31 3.81 7.14
C PHE A 35 5.77 3.22 5.81
N VAL A 36 6.98 2.67 5.82
CA VAL A 36 7.56 2.02 4.64
C VAL A 36 7.07 0.58 4.58
N LEU A 37 6.33 0.25 3.51
CA LEU A 37 5.89 -1.12 3.24
C LEU A 37 6.97 -1.93 2.54
N ALA A 38 7.72 -1.28 1.64
CA ALA A 38 8.85 -1.89 0.96
C ALA A 38 9.89 -0.84 0.56
N GLU A 39 11.14 -1.09 0.93
CA GLU A 39 12.30 -0.42 0.37
C GLU A 39 12.67 -1.13 -0.93
N CYS A 40 12.53 -0.46 -2.07
CA CYS A 40 12.69 -1.11 -3.37
C CYS A 40 13.27 -0.14 -4.41
N SER A 41 14.43 -0.50 -4.96
CA SER A 41 15.06 0.26 -6.05
C SER A 41 14.54 -0.13 -7.43
N SER A 42 13.85 -1.27 -7.57
CA SER A 42 13.32 -1.75 -8.84
C SER A 42 11.90 -1.20 -9.09
N PRO A 43 11.69 -0.38 -10.15
CA PRO A 43 10.38 0.20 -10.43
C PRO A 43 9.28 -0.85 -10.68
N ALA A 44 9.64 -1.96 -11.34
CA ALA A 44 8.70 -3.04 -11.65
C ALA A 44 8.23 -3.77 -10.38
N ILE A 45 9.16 -4.05 -9.47
CA ILE A 45 8.84 -4.72 -8.20
C ILE A 45 8.04 -3.78 -7.30
N ALA A 46 8.44 -2.52 -7.19
CA ALA A 46 7.69 -1.50 -6.44
C ALA A 46 6.25 -1.36 -6.95
N SER A 47 6.04 -1.35 -8.27
CA SER A 47 4.71 -1.26 -8.87
C SER A 47 3.87 -2.52 -8.59
N CYS A 48 4.50 -3.70 -8.61
CA CYS A 48 3.83 -4.96 -8.25
C CYS A 48 3.37 -4.96 -6.78
N ILE A 49 4.25 -4.56 -5.85
CA ILE A 49 3.93 -4.46 -4.42
C ILE A 49 2.80 -3.45 -4.20
N LEU A 50 2.90 -2.27 -4.82
CA LEU A 50 1.86 -1.24 -4.75
C LEU A 50 0.49 -1.78 -5.16
N ALA A 51 0.40 -2.47 -6.30
CA ALA A 51 -0.85 -3.05 -6.80
C ALA A 51 -1.43 -4.12 -5.86
N ILE A 52 -0.58 -4.97 -5.29
CA ILE A 52 -1.00 -5.99 -4.31
C ILE A 52 -1.59 -5.32 -3.07
N VAL A 53 -0.90 -4.32 -2.51
CA VAL A 53 -1.35 -3.65 -1.28
C VAL A 53 -2.63 -2.85 -1.52
N LYS A 54 -2.75 -2.13 -2.65
CA LYS A 54 -4.01 -1.46 -3.04
C LYS A 54 -5.20 -2.42 -3.12
N THR A 55 -4.96 -3.61 -3.68
CA THR A 55 -5.99 -4.67 -3.76
C THR A 55 -6.44 -5.14 -2.37
N MET A 56 -5.50 -5.24 -1.43
CA MET A 56 -5.77 -5.69 -0.05
C MET A 56 -6.43 -4.61 0.83
N THR A 57 -6.10 -3.34 0.60
CA THR A 57 -6.60 -2.17 1.35
C THR A 57 -7.97 -1.72 0.88
N GLY A 58 -8.39 -2.15 -0.32
CA GLY A 58 -9.65 -1.70 -0.93
C GLY A 58 -9.55 -0.33 -1.58
N GLU A 59 -8.33 0.23 -1.72
CA GLU A 59 -8.07 1.34 -2.64
C GLU A 59 -8.23 0.83 -4.07
N GLN A 60 -9.47 0.81 -4.57
CA GLN A 60 -9.68 0.67 -6.00
C GLN A 60 -9.07 1.87 -6.69
N ASP A 61 -8.18 1.60 -7.64
CA ASP A 61 -7.58 2.59 -8.52
C ASP A 61 -8.69 3.53 -9.00
N GLY A 62 -8.67 4.76 -8.47
CA GLY A 62 -9.61 5.82 -8.84
C GLY A 62 -9.34 6.26 -10.26
N HIS A 63 -9.66 5.41 -11.23
CA HIS A 63 -9.77 5.81 -12.62
C HIS A 63 -11.15 6.40 -12.83
N ARG A 64 -11.28 7.69 -12.53
CA ARG A 64 -12.43 8.50 -12.95
C ARG A 64 -11.95 9.85 -13.47
#